data_AF-A0AAQ3UG71-F1
#
_entry.id   AF-A0AAQ3UG71-F1
#
_cell.length_a   1.000
_cell.length_b   1.000
_cell.length_c   1.000
_cell.angle_alpha   90.00
_cell.angle_beta   90.00
_cell.angle_gamma   90.00
#
_symmetry.space_group_name_H-M   'P 1'
#
loop_
_entity.id
_entity.type
_entity.pdbx_description
1 polymer ?
#
loop_
_entity_poly.entity_id
_entity_poly.type
_entity_poly.pdbx_seq_one_letter_code
_entity_poly.pdbx_strand_id
1 'polypeptide(L)'
;MLHQGKVEVLGKESIHAIVLGVFSVAIMSDDIHEKFKFKRRGDGGKFVSRSDKQHVIRRGTMIRFSVKRVDTEMNCHITGSLIPPHTGSMLWLSVHDAEYVSEINSSKRRSRDISIKIKQNEQEHRIMKNEDSRMTSERPHKSRKRSIEER
;
A
#
# COMPACT_ATOMS: atom_id res chain seq x y z
N MET A 1 12.59 -7.28 -10.36
CA MET A 1 11.99 -6.22 -9.51
C MET A 1 10.54 -6.55 -9.25
N LEU A 2 10.05 -6.43 -8.01
CA LEU A 2 8.67 -6.78 -7.64
C LEU A 2 7.75 -5.55 -7.66
N HIS A 3 6.58 -5.68 -8.27
CA HIS A 3 5.55 -4.65 -8.31
C HIS A 3 4.19 -5.19 -7.85
N GLN A 4 3.30 -4.27 -7.53
CA GLN A 4 1.92 -4.56 -7.11
C GLN A 4 0.95 -4.05 -8.17
N GLY A 5 -0.09 -4.83 -8.44
CA GLY A 5 -1.13 -4.46 -9.39
C GLY A 5 -2.48 -5.03 -9.00
N LYS A 6 -3.56 -4.38 -9.44
CA LYS A 6 -4.93 -4.85 -9.26
C LYS A 6 -5.36 -5.62 -10.50
N VAL A 7 -5.76 -6.88 -10.34
CA VAL A 7 -6.27 -7.69 -11.45
C VAL A 7 -7.55 -7.08 -12.00
N GLU A 8 -7.54 -6.77 -13.29
CA GLU A 8 -8.68 -6.18 -13.99
C GLU A 8 -9.45 -7.24 -14.77
N VAL A 9 -8.71 -8.10 -15.49
CA VAL A 9 -9.22 -9.20 -16.32
C VAL A 9 -8.30 -10.40 -16.15
N LEU A 10 -8.86 -11.60 -16.20
CA LEU A 10 -8.06 -12.82 -16.25
C LEU A 10 -8.78 -13.91 -17.03
N GLY A 11 -8.00 -14.80 -17.62
CA GLY A 11 -8.47 -16.00 -18.30
C GLY A 11 -7.55 -17.17 -18.00
N LYS A 12 -7.76 -18.28 -18.70
CA LYS A 12 -6.89 -19.46 -18.57
C LYS A 12 -5.46 -19.16 -19.03
N GLU A 13 -5.34 -18.32 -20.07
CA GLU A 13 -4.08 -18.05 -20.77
C GLU A 13 -3.32 -16.83 -20.21
N SER A 14 -3.98 -15.96 -19.44
CA SER A 14 -3.33 -14.74 -18.95
C SER A 14 -4.03 -14.12 -17.74
N ILE A 15 -3.27 -13.28 -17.02
CA ILE A 15 -3.77 -12.33 -16.02
C ILE A 15 -3.38 -10.93 -16.48
N HIS A 16 -4.36 -10.03 -16.56
CA HIS A 16 -4.16 -8.62 -16.85
C HIS A 16 -4.43 -7.79 -15.60
N ALA A 17 -3.51 -6.92 -15.23
CA ALA A 17 -3.63 -6.08 -14.05
C ALA A 17 -3.21 -4.63 -14.34
N ILE A 18 -3.70 -3.72 -13.51
CA ILE A 18 -3.33 -2.30 -13.54
C ILE A 18 -2.37 -1.99 -12.40
N VAL A 19 -1.27 -1.33 -12.73
CA VAL A 19 -0.18 -0.93 -11.84
C VAL A 19 -0.16 0.58 -11.75
N LEU A 20 -0.12 1.11 -10.52
CA LEU A 20 -0.13 2.56 -10.23
C LEU A 20 -1.29 3.34 -10.89
N GLY A 21 -2.36 2.65 -11.27
CA GLY A 21 -3.57 3.26 -11.86
C GLY A 21 -3.51 3.51 -13.36
N VAL A 22 -2.33 3.45 -14.00
CA VAL A 22 -2.17 3.83 -15.42
C VAL A 22 -1.46 2.79 -16.28
N PHE A 23 -0.62 1.93 -15.70
CA PHE A 23 0.17 0.97 -16.48
C PHE A 23 -0.53 -0.38 -16.53
N SER A 24 -0.59 -0.97 -17.73
CA SER A 24 -1.11 -2.31 -17.93
C SER A 24 0.01 -3.34 -17.85
N VAL A 25 -0.21 -4.41 -17.08
CA VAL A 25 0.66 -5.58 -17.05
C VAL A 25 -0.09 -6.82 -17.55
N ALA A 26 0.59 -7.59 -18.40
CA ALA A 26 0.16 -8.93 -18.81
C ALA A 26 1.08 -9.99 -18.20
N ILE A 27 0.48 -11.01 -17.60
CA ILE A 27 1.17 -12.21 -17.10
C ILE A 27 0.60 -13.40 -17.85
N MET A 28 1.38 -13.98 -18.76
CA MET A 28 0.95 -15.10 -19.59
C MET A 28 0.97 -16.42 -18.79
N SER A 29 0.25 -17.43 -19.26
CA SER A 29 0.15 -18.76 -18.62
C SER A 29 1.51 -19.36 -18.28
N ASP A 30 2.48 -19.20 -19.17
CA ASP A 30 3.83 -19.75 -19.03
C ASP A 30 4.62 -19.03 -17.94
N ASP A 31 4.15 -17.86 -17.52
CA ASP A 31 4.67 -17.04 -16.43
C ASP A 31 3.80 -17.13 -15.16
N ILE A 32 2.82 -18.03 -15.14
CA ILE A 32 2.04 -18.37 -13.95
C ILE A 32 2.60 -19.67 -13.37
N HIS A 33 3.04 -19.62 -12.11
CA HIS A 33 3.57 -20.80 -11.44
C HIS A 33 2.55 -21.95 -11.45
N GLU A 34 3.00 -23.15 -11.81
CA GLU A 34 2.20 -24.38 -11.92
C GLU A 34 1.39 -24.76 -10.66
N LYS A 35 1.78 -24.22 -9.50
CA LYS A 35 1.03 -24.34 -8.25
C LYS A 35 -0.37 -23.78 -8.41
N PHE A 36 -0.60 -22.80 -9.28
CA PHE A 36 -1.91 -22.26 -9.56
C PHE A 36 -2.64 -23.09 -10.61
N LYS A 37 -3.89 -23.45 -10.32
CA LYS A 37 -4.82 -24.05 -11.27
C LYS A 37 -5.91 -23.04 -11.63
N PHE A 38 -6.10 -22.80 -12.92
CA PHE A 38 -7.26 -22.04 -13.39
C PHE A 38 -8.55 -22.83 -13.19
N LYS A 39 -9.56 -22.17 -12.63
CA LYS A 39 -10.92 -22.69 -12.47
C LYS A 39 -11.90 -21.72 -13.11
N ARG A 40 -12.56 -22.18 -14.18
CA ARG A 40 -13.66 -21.44 -14.81
C ARG A 40 -14.89 -21.51 -13.92
N ARG A 41 -15.33 -20.36 -13.39
CA ARG A 41 -16.57 -20.20 -12.61
C ARG A 41 -16.94 -18.71 -12.58
N GLY A 42 -18.20 -18.37 -12.87
CA GLY A 42 -18.68 -16.98 -12.81
C GLY A 42 -18.04 -16.05 -13.86
N ASP A 43 -17.79 -14.80 -13.45
CA ASP A 43 -17.43 -13.61 -14.22
C ASP A 43 -15.96 -13.53 -14.71
N GLY A 44 -15.40 -14.65 -15.18
CA GLY A 44 -14.03 -14.70 -15.73
C GLY A 44 -13.12 -15.75 -15.10
N GLY A 45 -13.59 -16.44 -14.06
CA GLY A 45 -12.85 -17.51 -13.39
C GLY A 45 -11.83 -17.01 -12.37
N LYS A 46 -10.99 -17.93 -11.90
CA LYS A 46 -9.96 -17.65 -10.90
C LYS A 46 -8.81 -18.63 -10.96
N PHE A 47 -7.62 -18.18 -10.57
CA PHE A 47 -6.51 -19.05 -10.23
C PHE A 47 -6.54 -19.37 -8.74
N VAL A 48 -6.35 -20.65 -8.40
CA VAL A 48 -6.31 -21.13 -7.01
C VAL A 48 -5.07 -21.99 -6.86
N SER A 49 -4.27 -21.77 -5.80
CA SER A 49 -3.15 -22.66 -5.52
C SER A 49 -3.65 -24.08 -5.24
N ARG A 50 -2.89 -25.06 -5.73
CA ARG A 50 -3.09 -26.49 -5.53
C ARG A 50 -2.76 -26.89 -4.10
N SER A 51 -1.73 -26.29 -3.51
CA SER A 51 -1.29 -26.55 -2.14
C SER A 51 -2.07 -25.76 -1.10
N ASP A 52 -2.59 -24.58 -1.46
CA ASP A 52 -3.36 -23.72 -0.55
C ASP A 52 -4.62 -23.14 -1.23
N LYS A 53 -5.79 -23.62 -0.82
CA LYS A 53 -7.07 -23.19 -1.39
C LYS A 53 -7.43 -21.73 -1.05
N GLN A 54 -6.79 -21.12 -0.07
CA GLN A 54 -6.96 -19.70 0.28
C GLN A 54 -6.09 -18.78 -0.59
N HIS A 55 -5.06 -19.30 -1.25
CA HIS A 55 -4.26 -18.53 -2.21
C HIS A 55 -5.02 -18.39 -3.54
N VAL A 56 -5.89 -17.39 -3.61
CA VAL A 56 -6.78 -17.14 -4.75
C VAL A 56 -6.41 -15.83 -5.45
N ILE A 57 -6.33 -15.89 -6.78
CA ILE A 57 -6.23 -14.73 -7.66
C ILE A 57 -7.48 -14.69 -8.54
N ARG A 58 -8.24 -13.62 -8.44
CA ARG A 58 -9.45 -13.34 -9.22
C ARG A 58 -9.51 -11.87 -9.59
N ARG A 59 -10.53 -11.45 -10.35
CA ARG A 59 -10.77 -10.04 -10.64
C ARG A 59 -10.83 -9.23 -9.35
N GLY A 60 -10.15 -8.09 -9.34
CA GLY A 60 -10.03 -7.20 -8.19
C GLY A 60 -8.99 -7.59 -7.14
N THR A 61 -8.38 -8.78 -7.23
CA THR A 61 -7.29 -9.17 -6.32
C THR A 61 -6.07 -8.26 -6.52
N MET A 62 -5.49 -7.77 -5.42
CA MET A 62 -4.17 -7.16 -5.44
C MET A 62 -3.10 -8.25 -5.49
N ILE A 63 -2.25 -8.21 -6.51
CA ILE A 63 -1.18 -9.19 -6.72
C ILE A 63 0.19 -8.52 -6.63
N ARG A 64 1.16 -9.26 -6.09
CA ARG A 64 2.59 -8.96 -6.20
C ARG A 64 3.18 -9.85 -7.29
N PHE A 65 3.93 -9.27 -8.22
CA PHE A 65 4.51 -9.99 -9.36
C PHE A 65 5.91 -9.45 -9.68
N SER A 66 6.72 -10.23 -10.39
CA SER A 66 8.02 -9.78 -10.90
C SER A 66 7.88 -9.23 -12.31
N VAL A 67 8.48 -8.08 -12.60
CA VAL A 67 8.56 -7.54 -13.97
C VAL A 67 9.59 -8.33 -14.76
N LYS A 68 9.20 -8.80 -15.95
CA LYS A 68 10.08 -9.45 -16.93
C LYS A 68 10.61 -8.48 -17.97
N ARG A 69 9.73 -7.75 -18.64
CA ARG A 69 10.08 -6.76 -19.68
C ARG A 69 9.13 -5.58 -19.62
N VAL A 70 9.61 -4.44 -20.07
CA VAL A 70 8.81 -3.24 -20.31
C VAL A 70 8.97 -2.90 -21.78
N ASP A 71 7.85 -2.83 -22.49
CA ASP A 71 7.79 -2.38 -23.87
C ASP A 71 7.43 -0.89 -23.87
N THR A 72 8.41 -0.04 -24.20
CA THR A 72 8.24 1.41 -24.20
C THR A 72 7.57 1.94 -25.47
N GLU A 73 7.48 1.14 -26.53
CA GLU A 73 6.89 1.56 -27.80
C GLU A 73 5.37 1.40 -27.78
N MET A 74 4.86 0.38 -27.09
CA MET A 74 3.43 0.15 -26.91
C MET A 74 2.95 0.63 -25.53
N ASN A 75 2.81 1.95 -25.32
CA ASN A 75 2.21 2.56 -24.12
C ASN A 75 2.76 2.01 -22.77
N CYS A 76 4.05 1.67 -22.71
CA CYS A 76 4.68 1.08 -21.52
C CYS A 76 4.01 -0.25 -21.07
N HIS A 77 3.67 -1.13 -22.01
CA HIS A 77 3.15 -2.46 -21.68
C HIS A 77 4.20 -3.28 -20.90
N ILE A 78 3.80 -3.72 -19.71
CA ILE A 78 4.66 -4.50 -18.83
C ILE A 78 4.32 -5.97 -19.02
N THR A 79 5.34 -6.82 -19.15
CA THR A 79 5.17 -8.28 -18.98
C THR A 79 5.64 -8.67 -17.59
N GLY A 80 4.83 -9.47 -16.90
CA GLY A 80 5.08 -9.89 -15.53
C GLY A 80 5.15 -11.40 -15.37
N SER A 81 5.56 -11.85 -14.18
CA SER A 81 5.61 -13.26 -13.80
C SER A 81 5.25 -13.49 -12.34
N LEU A 82 4.58 -14.62 -12.09
CA LEU A 82 4.25 -15.18 -10.78
C LEU A 82 5.06 -16.44 -10.47
N ILE A 83 6.08 -16.77 -11.28
CA ILE A 83 7.00 -17.89 -11.03
C ILE A 83 7.93 -17.61 -9.83
N PRO A 84 8.57 -16.43 -9.72
CA PRO A 84 9.51 -16.18 -8.63
C PRO A 84 8.83 -16.29 -7.25
N PRO A 85 9.59 -16.56 -6.18
CA PRO A 85 9.07 -16.52 -4.83
C PRO A 85 8.54 -15.11 -4.49
N HIS A 86 7.76 -15.01 -3.41
CA HIS A 86 7.15 -13.75 -2.96
C HIS A 86 6.19 -13.11 -3.97
N THR A 87 5.60 -13.92 -4.86
CA THR A 87 4.60 -13.49 -5.84
C THR A 87 3.24 -14.18 -5.62
N GLY A 88 2.17 -13.51 -6.06
CA GLY A 88 0.79 -13.98 -5.96
C GLY A 88 -0.13 -12.98 -5.25
N SER A 89 -1.25 -13.47 -4.70
CA SER A 89 -2.20 -12.63 -3.94
C SER A 89 -1.54 -11.98 -2.72
N MET A 90 -1.60 -10.66 -2.61
CA MET A 90 -1.03 -9.92 -1.48
C MET A 90 -1.71 -10.25 -0.16
N LEU A 91 -3.02 -10.50 -0.17
CA LEU A 91 -3.74 -10.92 1.04
C LEU A 91 -3.13 -12.22 1.60
N TRP A 92 -2.85 -13.17 0.72
CA TRP A 92 -2.22 -14.42 1.10
C TRP A 92 -0.77 -14.22 1.57
N LEU A 93 0.02 -13.45 0.82
CA LEU A 93 1.41 -13.14 1.16
C LEU A 93 1.53 -12.43 2.51
N SER A 94 0.58 -11.56 2.86
CA SER A 94 0.58 -10.82 4.13
C SER A 94 0.50 -11.70 5.38
N VAL A 95 0.17 -12.98 5.21
CA VAL A 95 0.09 -13.97 6.29
C VAL A 95 1.16 -15.04 6.14
N HIS A 96 1.49 -15.45 4.92
CA HIS A 96 2.30 -16.66 4.66
C HIS A 96 3.72 -16.36 4.17
N ASP A 97 4.07 -15.08 3.94
CA ASP A 97 5.37 -14.68 3.41
C ASP A 97 6.12 -13.79 4.41
N ALA A 98 7.08 -14.37 5.13
CA ALA A 98 7.79 -13.69 6.22
C ALA A 98 8.58 -12.46 5.74
N GLU A 99 9.18 -12.54 4.54
CA GLU A 99 9.94 -11.42 3.97
C GLU A 99 9.02 -10.26 3.61
N TYR A 100 7.90 -10.54 2.95
CA TYR A 100 6.89 -9.54 2.65
C TYR A 100 6.27 -8.92 3.91
N VAL A 101 6.01 -9.73 4.94
CA VAL A 101 5.52 -9.24 6.24
C VAL A 101 6.54 -8.31 6.88
N SER A 102 7.83 -8.64 6.84
CA SER A 102 8.91 -7.79 7.33
C SER A 102 9.00 -6.46 6.56
N GLU A 103 8.86 -6.50 5.24
CA GLU A 103 8.83 -5.31 4.37
C GLU A 103 7.66 -4.37 4.70
N ILE A 104 6.45 -4.92 4.91
CA ILE A 104 5.29 -4.13 5.33
C ILE A 104 5.49 -3.53 6.74
N ASN A 105 6.06 -4.30 7.67
CA ASN A 105 6.25 -3.83 9.03
C ASN A 105 7.33 -2.73 9.11
N SER A 106 8.41 -2.86 8.35
CA SER A 106 9.46 -1.84 8.27
C SER A 106 8.95 -0.55 7.63
N SER A 107 8.13 -0.63 6.57
CA SER A 107 7.50 0.55 5.96
C SER A 107 6.51 1.24 6.92
N LYS A 108 5.72 0.49 7.70
CA LYS A 108 4.88 1.06 8.78
C LYS A 108 5.69 1.74 9.89
N ARG A 109 6.88 1.23 10.23
CA ARG A 109 7.78 1.88 11.20
C ARG A 109 8.33 3.17 10.63
N ARG A 110 8.89 3.14 9.42
CA ARG A 110 9.38 4.35 8.71
C ARG A 110 8.31 5.42 8.56
N SER A 111 7.08 5.04 8.21
CA SER A 111 5.96 5.97 8.11
C SER A 111 5.62 6.63 9.44
N ARG A 112 5.64 5.85 10.54
CA ARG A 112 5.47 6.39 11.90
C ARG A 112 6.60 7.36 12.25
N ASP A 113 7.85 7.00 11.98
CA ASP A 113 9.00 7.87 12.26
C ASP A 113 8.94 9.19 11.48
N ILE A 114 8.52 9.16 10.21
CA ILE A 114 8.27 10.36 9.40
C ILE A 114 7.15 11.21 10.02
N SER A 115 6.05 10.59 10.43
CA SER A 115 4.94 11.31 11.07
C SER A 115 5.33 11.95 12.40
N ILE A 116 6.23 11.31 13.18
CA ILE A 116 6.77 11.86 14.43
C ILE A 116 7.67 13.07 14.14
N LYS A 117 8.58 12.97 13.15
CA LYS A 117 9.45 14.07 12.75
C LYS A 117 8.67 15.29 12.27
N ILE A 118 7.59 15.10 11.50
CA ILE A 118 6.73 16.21 11.03
C ILE A 118 6.08 16.92 12.23
N LYS A 119 5.54 16.18 13.21
CA LYS A 119 4.94 16.75 14.42
C LYS A 119 5.95 17.52 15.28
N GLN A 120 7.17 17.02 15.42
CA GLN A 120 8.24 17.71 16.16
C GLN A 120 8.63 19.03 15.47
N ASN A 121 8.81 19.00 14.14
CA ASN A 121 9.15 20.20 13.37
C ASN A 121 8.03 21.27 13.45
N GLU A 122 6.76 20.87 13.45
CA GLU A 122 5.63 21.79 13.66
C GLU A 122 5.60 22.39 15.08
N GLN A 123 5.96 21.63 16.11
CA GLN A 123 6.07 22.15 17.48
C GLN A 123 7.23 23.12 17.63
N GLU A 124 8.40 22.83 17.08
CA GLU A 124 9.56 23.73 17.10
C GLU A 124 9.27 25.05 16.36
N HIS A 125 8.62 25.00 15.18
CA HIS A 125 8.22 26.20 14.46
C HIS A 125 7.19 27.05 15.21
N ARG A 126 6.33 26.44 16.04
CA ARG A 126 5.39 27.17 16.93
C ARG A 126 6.11 27.81 18.11
N ILE A 127 7.14 27.17 18.67
CA ILE A 127 7.93 27.70 19.77
C ILE A 127 8.76 28.90 19.30
N MET A 128 9.41 28.82 18.13
CA MET A 128 10.15 29.96 17.55
C MET A 128 9.26 31.18 17.29
N LYS A 129 8.02 30.99 16.80
CA LYS A 129 7.07 32.09 16.62
C LYS A 129 6.63 32.77 17.92
N ASN A 130 6.71 32.07 19.05
CA ASN A 130 6.37 32.63 20.36
C ASN A 130 7.53 33.38 21.00
N GLU A 131 8.78 33.03 20.70
CA GLU A 131 9.96 33.72 21.24
C GLU A 131 10.19 35.11 20.63
N ASP A 132 9.82 35.33 19.36
CA ASP A 132 9.87 36.65 18.71
C ASP A 132 8.85 37.67 19.27
N SER A 133 7.96 37.27 20.19
CA SER A 133 6.95 38.16 20.79
C SER A 133 7.29 38.66 22.19
N ARG A 134 8.45 38.30 22.76
CA ARG A 134 8.86 38.76 24.10
C ARG A 134 9.58 40.12 24.03
N MET A 135 8.82 41.18 23.78
CA MET A 135 9.20 42.54 24.18
C MET A 135 8.07 43.19 25.01
N THR A 136 8.43 43.46 26.26
CA THR A 136 7.83 44.31 27.31
C THR A 136 6.55 45.09 27.00
N SER A 137 5.53 44.96 27.85
CA SER A 137 4.99 46.10 28.62
C SER A 137 3.87 45.68 29.59
N GLU A 138 3.63 46.59 30.54
CA GLU A 138 3.07 46.44 31.88
C GLU A 138 1.63 45.92 31.99
N ARG A 139 1.38 45.25 33.12
CA ARG A 139 0.05 44.81 33.56
C ARG A 139 -0.75 46.00 34.10
N PRO A 140 -2.03 46.19 33.71
CA PRO A 140 -2.99 46.88 34.55
C PRO A 140 -3.78 45.86 35.36
N HIS A 141 -3.65 45.94 36.68
CA HIS A 141 -4.55 45.31 37.64
C HIS A 141 -6.00 45.77 37.39
N LYS A 142 -6.94 44.84 37.18
CA LYS A 142 -8.36 45.09 37.45
C LYS A 142 -8.95 43.95 38.29
N SER A 143 -9.41 44.35 39.46
CA SER A 143 -10.02 43.54 40.52
C SER A 143 -11.30 42.85 40.05
N ARG A 144 -11.37 41.53 40.25
CA ARG A 144 -12.57 40.72 40.05
C ARG A 144 -13.48 40.82 41.28
N LYS A 145 -14.61 41.53 41.17
CA LYS A 145 -15.68 41.55 42.18
C LYS A 145 -16.40 40.19 42.16
N ARG A 146 -16.51 39.53 43.32
CA ARG A 146 -17.29 38.30 43.50
C ARG A 146 -18.78 38.65 43.61
N SER A 147 -19.64 37.83 43.02
CA SER A 147 -20.98 37.59 43.53
C SER A 147 -21.23 36.07 43.54
N ILE A 148 -21.25 35.54 44.76
CA ILE A 148 -21.95 34.34 45.24
C ILE A 148 -23.47 34.68 45.10
N GLU A 149 -24.44 33.83 44.77
CA GLU A 149 -24.77 32.48 45.24
C GLU A 149 -25.81 31.83 44.32
N GLU A 150 -25.92 30.52 44.49
CA GLU A 150 -26.88 29.54 43.99
C GLU A 150 -28.31 29.75 44.53
N ARG A 151 -29.33 29.67 43.63
CA ARG A 151 -30.56 28.85 43.75
C ARG A 151 -31.69 29.37 42.85
#